data_AF-A0A8K0J0Q8-F1
#
_entry.id   AF-A0A8K0J0Q8-F1
#
_cell.length_a   1.000
_cell.length_b   1.000
_cell.length_c   1.000
_cell.angle_alpha   90.00
_cell.angle_beta   90.00
_cell.angle_gamma   90.00
#
_symmetry.space_group_name_H-M   'P 1'
#
loop_
_entity.id
_entity.type
_entity.pdbx_description
1 polymer ?
#
loop_
_entity_poly.entity_id
_entity_poly.type
_entity_poly.pdbx_seq_one_letter_code
_entity_poly.pdbx_strand_id
1 'polypeptide(L)'
;ASLDQFGFLTRACLAALEAFTPFDTNVLYAVLHEAIYCDGPGAASDWAAHRVGLALARDPASPFAWLRPDFSLASSTAPLFFAGEMIFPFHFDTYPELMALADVARKLASYADWPALYDIRRLRDNAVPVYAASYVDDMYVDSLLARDTARLVRGVKVFETNVLHHSALRARPDEVMQQLFRLRDDVLD
;
A
#
# COMPACT_ATOMS: atom_id res chain seq x y z
N ALA A 1 -1.70 10.29 26.61
CA ALA A 1 -1.17 11.52 27.22
C ALA A 1 -2.15 12.69 27.13
N SER A 2 -2.42 13.27 25.96
CA SER A 2 -3.31 14.46 25.85
C SER A 2 -4.74 14.22 26.35
N LEU A 3 -5.38 13.13 25.91
CA LEU A 3 -6.74 12.78 26.35
C LEU A 3 -6.79 12.47 27.84
N ASP A 4 -5.84 11.68 28.34
CA ASP A 4 -5.79 11.29 29.75
C ASP A 4 -5.53 12.47 30.70
N GLN A 5 -4.75 13.46 30.24
CA GLN A 5 -4.36 14.61 31.06
C GLN A 5 -5.33 15.78 30.97
N PHE A 6 -5.89 16.05 29.79
CA PHE A 6 -6.67 17.27 29.53
C PHE A 6 -8.14 17.00 29.17
N GLY A 7 -8.51 15.76 28.86
CA GLY A 7 -9.85 15.41 28.36
C GLY A 7 -10.13 15.84 26.92
N PHE A 8 -9.14 16.39 26.21
CA PHE A 8 -9.24 16.78 24.79
C PHE A 8 -7.89 16.62 24.05
N LEU A 9 -7.95 16.62 22.72
CA LEU A 9 -6.77 16.63 21.87
C LEU A 9 -6.20 18.06 21.77
N THR A 10 -4.99 18.26 22.27
CA THR A 10 -4.30 19.56 22.19
C THR A 10 -3.99 19.94 20.74
N ARG A 11 -3.77 21.25 20.48
CA ARG A 11 -3.42 21.72 19.12
C ARG A 11 -2.16 21.04 18.57
N ALA A 12 -1.17 20.76 19.40
CA ALA A 12 0.04 20.04 18.98
C ALA A 12 -0.27 18.61 18.50
N CYS A 13 -1.16 17.90 19.21
CA CYS A 13 -1.61 16.58 18.81
C CYS A 13 -2.43 16.63 17.51
N LEU A 14 -3.37 17.59 17.41
CA LEU A 14 -4.19 17.77 16.21
C LEU A 14 -3.33 18.11 14.99
N ALA A 15 -2.36 19.01 15.12
CA ALA A 15 -1.46 19.38 14.03
C ALA A 15 -0.63 18.18 13.54
N ALA A 16 -0.18 17.31 14.44
CA ALA A 16 0.52 16.09 14.06
C ALA A 16 -0.39 15.09 13.33
N LEU A 17 -1.65 14.96 13.75
CA LEU A 17 -2.64 14.12 13.09
C LEU A 17 -3.02 14.67 11.70
N GLU A 18 -3.28 15.98 11.60
CA GLU A 18 -3.55 16.70 10.35
C GLU A 18 -2.41 16.50 9.34
N ALA A 19 -1.15 16.50 9.80
CA ALA A 19 0.01 16.32 8.94
C ALA A 19 0.39 14.85 8.66
N PHE A 20 -0.19 13.89 9.38
CA PHE A 20 0.18 12.47 9.26
C PHE A 20 -0.18 11.89 7.88
N THR A 21 -1.26 12.38 7.28
CA THR A 21 -1.74 11.94 5.97
C THR A 21 -1.91 13.16 5.06
N PRO A 22 -0.85 13.58 4.34
CA PRO A 22 -0.79 14.89 3.71
C PRO A 22 -1.47 14.91 2.32
N PHE A 23 -2.70 14.41 2.21
CA PHE A 23 -3.38 14.31 0.92
C PHE A 23 -3.74 15.67 0.31
N ASP A 24 -4.07 16.68 1.12
CA ASP A 24 -4.37 18.02 0.62
C ASP A 24 -3.17 18.66 -0.09
N THR A 25 -1.94 18.35 0.33
CA THR A 25 -0.73 18.87 -0.32
C THR A 25 -0.13 17.92 -1.35
N ASN A 26 -0.66 16.70 -1.46
CA ASN A 26 -0.14 15.64 -2.34
C ASN A 26 -1.28 14.96 -3.11
N VAL A 27 -2.14 15.76 -3.74
CA VAL A 27 -3.38 15.26 -4.37
C VAL A 27 -3.14 14.19 -5.44
N LEU A 28 -2.03 14.28 -6.18
CA LEU A 28 -1.68 13.27 -7.21
C LEU A 28 -1.42 11.90 -6.61
N TYR A 29 -0.82 11.86 -5.41
CA TYR A 29 -0.61 10.60 -4.71
C TYR A 29 -1.95 9.93 -4.43
N ALA A 30 -2.91 10.65 -3.83
CA ALA A 30 -4.23 10.10 -3.52
C ALA A 30 -5.02 9.71 -4.78
N VAL A 31 -4.99 10.54 -5.82
CA VAL A 31 -5.77 10.34 -7.05
C VAL A 31 -5.25 9.19 -7.90
N LEU A 32 -3.92 9.01 -7.98
CA LEU A 32 -3.31 7.97 -8.83
C LEU A 32 -2.97 6.69 -8.07
N HIS A 33 -3.14 6.68 -6.75
CA HIS A 33 -2.66 5.61 -5.86
C HIS A 33 -3.02 4.20 -6.33
N GLU A 34 -4.28 3.97 -6.66
CA GLU A 34 -4.75 2.63 -7.03
C GLU A 34 -4.50 2.32 -8.51
N ALA A 35 -4.46 3.35 -9.36
CA ALA A 35 -4.30 3.22 -10.80
C ALA A 35 -2.93 2.62 -11.19
N ILE A 36 -1.90 2.77 -10.35
CA ILE A 36 -0.57 2.20 -10.61
C ILE A 36 -0.56 0.65 -10.64
N TYR A 37 -1.61 0.02 -10.09
CA TYR A 37 -1.76 -1.43 -10.06
C TYR A 37 -2.55 -1.99 -11.24
N CYS A 38 -3.12 -1.14 -12.10
CA CYS A 38 -3.84 -1.57 -13.29
C CYS A 38 -2.86 -2.04 -14.37
N ASP A 39 -3.06 -3.26 -14.88
CA ASP A 39 -2.24 -3.88 -15.92
C ASP A 39 -3.13 -4.53 -16.99
N GLY A 40 -3.40 -3.78 -18.05
CA GLY A 40 -4.11 -4.29 -19.23
C GLY A 40 -5.59 -3.89 -19.35
N PRO A 41 -6.14 -4.07 -20.58
CA PRO A 41 -7.49 -3.66 -20.89
C PRO A 41 -8.51 -4.54 -20.15
N GLY A 42 -9.59 -3.92 -19.69
CA GLY A 42 -10.64 -4.56 -18.89
C GLY A 42 -10.33 -4.64 -17.39
N ALA A 43 -9.19 -4.12 -16.94
CA ALA A 43 -8.78 -4.12 -15.53
C ALA A 43 -8.90 -2.73 -14.90
N ALA A 44 -10.12 -2.29 -14.60
CA ALA A 44 -10.34 -1.11 -13.77
C ALA A 44 -9.97 -1.42 -12.31
N SER A 45 -9.39 -0.45 -11.60
CA SER A 45 -9.11 -0.61 -10.17
C SER A 45 -10.42 -0.70 -9.38
N ASP A 46 -11.40 0.11 -9.76
CA ASP A 46 -12.77 0.14 -9.24
C ASP A 46 -12.82 0.14 -7.71
N TRP A 47 -11.93 0.93 -7.09
CA TRP A 47 -11.79 1.00 -5.63
C TRP A 47 -11.57 -0.38 -4.98
N ALA A 48 -10.74 -1.23 -5.59
CA ALA A 48 -10.42 -2.57 -5.14
C ALA A 48 -10.14 -2.65 -3.63
N ALA A 49 -9.31 -1.76 -3.08
CA ALA A 49 -9.02 -1.76 -1.64
C ALA A 49 -10.29 -1.55 -0.79
N HIS A 50 -11.17 -0.64 -1.21
CA HIS A 50 -12.45 -0.41 -0.57
C HIS A 50 -13.41 -1.59 -0.74
N ARG A 51 -13.55 -2.15 -1.95
CA ARG A 51 -14.44 -3.29 -2.22
C ARG A 51 -14.02 -4.54 -1.45
N VAL A 52 -12.73 -4.85 -1.44
CA VAL A 52 -12.17 -5.98 -0.69
C VAL A 52 -12.34 -5.73 0.81
N GLY A 53 -12.03 -4.52 1.29
CA GLY A 53 -12.24 -4.12 2.68
C GLY A 53 -13.71 -4.32 3.13
N LEU A 54 -14.68 -3.84 2.33
CA LEU A 54 -16.10 -4.06 2.58
C LEU A 54 -16.49 -5.55 2.56
N ALA A 55 -15.91 -6.33 1.66
CA ALA A 55 -16.16 -7.76 1.60
C ALA A 55 -15.68 -8.48 2.87
N LEU A 56 -14.51 -8.12 3.38
CA LEU A 56 -13.95 -8.63 4.63
C LEU A 56 -14.74 -8.11 5.85
N ALA A 57 -15.22 -6.87 5.82
CA ALA A 57 -15.96 -6.24 6.90
C ALA A 57 -17.33 -6.89 7.19
N ARG A 58 -17.79 -7.81 6.32
CA ARG A 58 -18.96 -8.66 6.58
C ARG A 58 -18.80 -9.52 7.82
N ASP A 59 -17.56 -9.92 8.15
CA ASP A 59 -17.25 -10.51 9.44
C ASP A 59 -17.12 -9.39 10.50
N PRO A 60 -17.94 -9.38 11.57
CA PRO A 60 -17.81 -8.41 12.65
C PRO A 60 -16.45 -8.42 13.35
N ALA A 61 -15.72 -9.53 13.32
CA ALA A 61 -14.38 -9.64 13.89
C ALA A 61 -13.27 -9.19 12.92
N SER A 62 -13.62 -8.79 11.70
CA SER A 62 -12.66 -8.33 10.70
C SER A 62 -11.92 -7.08 11.15
N PRO A 63 -10.60 -6.97 10.91
CA PRO A 63 -9.85 -5.72 11.08
C PRO A 63 -10.41 -4.55 10.26
N PHE A 64 -11.19 -4.83 9.22
CA PHE A 64 -11.82 -3.85 8.35
C PHE A 64 -13.28 -3.52 8.74
N ALA A 65 -13.77 -4.00 9.89
CA ALA A 65 -15.15 -3.75 10.33
C ALA A 65 -15.52 -2.26 10.37
N TRP A 66 -14.54 -1.37 10.58
CA TRP A 66 -14.71 0.07 10.57
C TRP A 66 -15.12 0.67 9.22
N LEU A 67 -14.98 -0.06 8.12
CA LEU A 67 -15.48 0.35 6.80
C LEU A 67 -17.00 0.20 6.65
N ARG A 68 -17.67 -0.51 7.56
CA ARG A 68 -19.13 -0.65 7.45
C ARG A 68 -19.81 0.69 7.76
N PRO A 69 -20.86 1.08 6.99
CA PRO A 69 -21.59 2.31 7.25
C PRO A 69 -22.26 2.38 8.64
N ASP A 70 -22.55 1.23 9.25
CA ASP A 70 -23.18 1.12 10.57
C ASP A 70 -22.17 0.97 11.71
N PHE A 71 -20.86 0.99 11.41
CA PHE A 71 -19.84 0.86 12.45
C PHE A 71 -19.79 2.11 13.33
N SER A 72 -19.76 1.90 14.64
CA SER A 72 -19.49 2.94 15.62
C SER A 72 -18.44 2.47 16.61
N LEU A 73 -17.34 3.21 16.69
CA LEU A 73 -16.26 2.96 17.64
C LEU A 73 -16.76 3.02 19.09
N ALA A 74 -17.73 3.91 19.37
CA ALA A 74 -18.31 4.06 20.71
C ALA A 74 -19.07 2.80 21.18
N SER A 75 -19.53 1.97 20.25
CA SER A 75 -20.20 0.69 20.54
C SER A 75 -19.30 -0.54 20.41
N SER A 76 -18.01 -0.36 20.08
CA SER A 76 -17.05 -1.46 19.90
C SER A 76 -16.08 -1.55 21.06
N THR A 77 -15.85 -2.77 21.57
CA THR A 77 -14.75 -3.08 22.49
C THR A 77 -13.55 -3.71 21.79
N ALA A 78 -13.68 -4.03 20.49
CA ALA A 78 -12.59 -4.57 19.69
C ALA A 78 -11.56 -3.49 19.36
N PRO A 79 -10.26 -3.84 19.22
CA PRO A 79 -9.24 -2.91 18.77
C PRO A 79 -9.60 -2.31 17.40
N LEU A 80 -9.35 -1.00 17.25
CA LEU A 80 -9.41 -0.35 15.94
C LEU A 80 -8.09 -0.59 15.22
N PHE A 81 -8.16 -1.23 14.05
CA PHE A 81 -7.01 -1.41 13.18
C PHE A 81 -6.99 -0.33 12.11
N PHE A 82 -5.79 0.20 11.82
CA PHE A 82 -5.58 1.13 10.72
C PHE A 82 -5.31 0.36 9.43
N ALA A 83 -5.79 0.89 8.31
CA ALA A 83 -5.29 0.46 7.01
C ALA A 83 -3.88 1.01 6.79
N GLY A 84 -3.08 0.27 6.03
CA GLY A 84 -1.80 0.77 5.52
C GLY A 84 -2.01 1.82 4.42
N GLU A 85 -1.25 1.68 3.34
CA GLU A 85 -1.18 2.66 2.26
C GLU A 85 -2.32 2.46 1.26
N MET A 86 -3.56 2.76 1.67
CA MET A 86 -4.76 2.58 0.84
C MET A 86 -5.61 3.85 0.79
N ILE A 87 -6.09 4.20 -0.40
CA ILE A 87 -7.00 5.31 -0.61
C ILE A 87 -8.43 4.78 -0.76
N PHE A 88 -9.29 5.14 0.19
CA PHE A 88 -10.72 4.88 0.13
C PHE A 88 -11.51 6.06 -0.46
N PRO A 89 -12.70 5.82 -1.05
CA PRO A 89 -13.56 6.87 -1.62
C PRO A 89 -13.85 8.01 -0.66
N PHE A 90 -14.07 7.73 0.64
CA PHE A 90 -14.42 8.74 1.63
C PHE A 90 -13.31 9.79 1.87
N HIS A 91 -12.06 9.54 1.47
CA HIS A 91 -11.02 10.58 1.52
C HIS A 91 -11.38 11.76 0.60
N PHE A 92 -12.05 11.48 -0.53
CA PHE A 92 -12.55 12.50 -1.45
C PHE A 92 -13.81 13.22 -0.94
N ASP A 93 -14.37 12.81 0.19
CA ASP A 93 -15.49 13.50 0.86
C ASP A 93 -15.02 14.35 2.05
N THR A 94 -13.78 14.17 2.50
CA THR A 94 -13.28 14.68 3.79
C THR A 94 -12.09 15.62 3.67
N TYR A 95 -11.22 15.45 2.67
CA TYR A 95 -10.07 16.32 2.42
C TYR A 95 -10.46 17.45 1.47
N PRO A 96 -10.38 18.74 1.87
CA PRO A 96 -10.83 19.87 1.06
C PRO A 96 -10.28 19.90 -0.37
N GLU A 97 -9.00 19.62 -0.58
CA GLU A 97 -8.39 19.65 -1.92
C GLU A 97 -8.77 18.40 -2.74
N LEU A 98 -9.05 17.27 -2.08
CA LEU A 98 -9.54 16.08 -2.76
C LEU A 98 -11.01 16.18 -3.15
N MET A 99 -11.85 16.90 -2.39
CA MET A 99 -13.27 17.08 -2.71
C MET A 99 -13.48 17.67 -4.11
N ALA A 100 -12.65 18.64 -4.50
CA ALA A 100 -12.69 19.22 -5.85
C ALA A 100 -12.31 18.22 -6.95
N LEU A 101 -11.63 17.12 -6.59
CA LEU A 101 -11.12 16.08 -7.49
C LEU A 101 -11.94 14.79 -7.44
N ALA A 102 -13.02 14.72 -6.65
CA ALA A 102 -13.81 13.51 -6.47
C ALA A 102 -14.33 12.91 -7.80
N ASP A 103 -14.79 13.76 -8.73
CA ASP A 103 -15.20 13.33 -10.06
C ASP A 103 -14.04 12.74 -10.88
N VAL A 104 -12.84 13.30 -10.75
CA VAL A 104 -11.63 12.81 -11.44
C VAL A 104 -11.22 11.45 -10.90
N ALA A 105 -11.19 11.30 -9.57
CA ALA A 105 -10.86 10.04 -8.92
C ALA A 105 -11.86 8.92 -9.29
N ARG A 106 -13.16 9.22 -9.33
CA ARG A 106 -14.18 8.27 -9.79
C ARG A 106 -14.00 7.84 -11.25
N LYS A 107 -13.65 8.77 -12.14
CA LYS A 107 -13.35 8.45 -13.55
C LYS A 107 -12.11 7.57 -13.68
N LEU A 108 -11.04 7.86 -12.93
CA LEU A 108 -9.82 7.05 -12.95
C LEU A 108 -10.06 5.66 -12.39
N ALA A 109 -10.76 5.54 -11.26
CA ALA A 109 -11.08 4.24 -10.66
C ALA A 109 -11.92 3.36 -11.60
N SER A 110 -12.83 3.95 -12.39
CA SER A 110 -13.65 3.22 -13.37
C SER A 110 -13.00 3.06 -14.75
N TYR A 111 -11.84 3.66 -14.99
CA TYR A 111 -11.16 3.55 -16.26
C TYR A 111 -10.60 2.14 -16.44
N ALA A 112 -11.01 1.46 -17.51
CA ALA A 112 -10.66 0.06 -17.77
C ALA A 112 -9.74 -0.12 -18.99
N ASP A 113 -9.52 0.93 -19.79
CA ASP A 113 -8.74 0.84 -21.03
C ASP A 113 -7.23 1.02 -20.80
N TRP A 114 -6.72 0.59 -19.65
CA TRP A 114 -5.30 0.62 -19.34
C TRP A 114 -4.52 -0.23 -20.35
N PRO A 115 -3.36 0.23 -20.83
CA PRO A 115 -2.49 -0.63 -21.60
C PRO A 115 -1.94 -1.75 -20.71
N ALA A 116 -1.54 -2.86 -21.32
CA ALA A 116 -0.71 -3.84 -20.61
C ALA A 116 0.63 -3.17 -20.28
N LEU A 117 0.96 -3.11 -18.99
CA LEU A 117 2.19 -2.54 -18.47
C LEU A 117 3.34 -3.53 -18.58
N TYR A 118 3.06 -4.83 -18.41
CA TYR A 118 4.08 -5.87 -18.38
C TYR A 118 3.98 -6.87 -19.55
N ASP A 119 5.09 -7.10 -20.24
CA ASP A 119 5.24 -8.26 -21.13
C ASP A 119 5.84 -9.44 -20.35
N ILE A 120 4.96 -10.33 -19.89
CA ILE A 120 5.32 -11.52 -19.09
C ILE A 120 6.30 -12.44 -19.81
N ARG A 121 6.25 -12.55 -21.15
CA ARG A 121 7.18 -13.38 -21.91
C ARG A 121 8.57 -12.74 -21.89
N ARG A 122 8.66 -11.43 -22.08
CA ARG A 122 9.92 -10.69 -21.98
C ARG A 122 10.53 -10.77 -20.59
N LEU A 123 9.70 -10.70 -19.54
CA LEU A 123 10.15 -10.86 -18.16
C LEU A 123 10.74 -12.25 -17.89
N ARG A 124 10.13 -13.32 -18.43
CA ARG A 124 10.69 -14.68 -18.37
C ARG A 124 11.99 -14.83 -19.15
N ASP A 125 12.15 -14.08 -20.23
CA ASP A 125 13.36 -14.10 -21.05
C ASP A 125 14.38 -13.02 -20.63
N ASN A 126 14.21 -12.40 -19.46
CA ASN A 126 15.11 -11.37 -18.96
C ASN A 126 16.57 -11.84 -18.93
N ALA A 127 17.44 -11.04 -19.55
CA ALA A 127 18.88 -11.31 -19.64
C ALA A 127 19.71 -10.43 -18.69
N VAL A 128 19.10 -9.46 -18.03
CA VAL A 128 19.77 -8.56 -17.09
C VAL A 128 19.67 -9.16 -15.68
N PRO A 129 20.77 -9.38 -14.95
CA PRO A 129 20.70 -9.84 -13.57
C PRO A 129 19.86 -8.88 -12.69
N VAL A 130 19.02 -9.44 -11.83
CA VAL A 130 18.18 -8.67 -10.90
C VAL A 130 18.48 -9.11 -9.48
N TYR A 131 18.76 -8.15 -8.60
CA TYR A 131 19.00 -8.39 -7.19
C TYR A 131 17.94 -7.66 -6.40
N ALA A 132 17.13 -8.40 -5.66
CA ALA A 132 15.97 -7.86 -4.94
C ALA A 132 16.09 -8.10 -3.43
N ALA A 133 15.55 -7.17 -2.65
CA ALA A 133 15.29 -7.37 -1.23
C ALA A 133 13.78 -7.62 -1.06
N SER A 134 13.42 -8.63 -0.28
CA SER A 134 12.03 -8.96 0.05
C SER A 134 11.89 -9.13 1.57
N TYR A 135 10.79 -8.63 2.12
CA TYR A 135 10.53 -8.64 3.55
C TYR A 135 9.35 -9.59 3.82
N VAL A 136 9.55 -10.60 4.66
CA VAL A 136 8.56 -11.67 4.89
C VAL A 136 7.27 -11.12 5.49
N ASP A 137 7.42 -10.24 6.48
CA ASP A 137 6.33 -9.58 7.22
C ASP A 137 6.16 -8.13 6.75
N ASP A 138 6.21 -7.89 5.44
CA ASP A 138 5.89 -6.58 4.85
C ASP A 138 4.37 -6.33 4.93
N MET A 139 3.97 -5.15 5.42
CA MET A 139 2.55 -4.81 5.53
C MET A 139 1.92 -4.34 4.21
N TYR A 140 2.73 -4.02 3.20
CA TYR A 140 2.28 -3.42 1.94
C TYR A 140 2.43 -4.38 0.75
N VAL A 141 3.49 -5.22 0.74
CA VAL A 141 3.77 -6.13 -0.36
C VAL A 141 3.75 -7.57 0.14
N ASP A 142 2.75 -8.34 -0.27
CA ASP A 142 2.64 -9.75 0.11
C ASP A 142 3.86 -10.57 -0.38
N SER A 143 4.52 -11.26 0.56
CA SER A 143 5.76 -11.98 0.28
C SER A 143 5.57 -13.19 -0.62
N LEU A 144 4.38 -13.80 -0.67
CA LEU A 144 4.09 -14.90 -1.60
C LEU A 144 3.95 -14.37 -3.03
N LEU A 145 3.25 -13.25 -3.22
CA LEU A 145 3.18 -12.58 -4.53
C LEU A 145 4.56 -12.11 -5.02
N ALA A 146 5.39 -11.58 -4.11
CA ALA A 146 6.76 -11.20 -4.43
C ALA A 146 7.60 -12.41 -4.87
N ARG A 147 7.49 -13.55 -4.16
CA ARG A 147 8.17 -14.80 -4.52
C ARG A 147 7.70 -15.35 -5.87
N ASP A 148 6.41 -15.27 -6.18
CA ASP A 148 5.89 -15.70 -7.48
C ASP A 148 6.42 -14.83 -8.62
N THR A 149 6.54 -13.53 -8.39
CA THR A 149 7.20 -12.60 -9.34
C THR A 149 8.68 -12.95 -9.52
N ALA A 150 9.41 -13.19 -8.43
CA ALA A 150 10.83 -13.55 -8.50
C ALA A 150 11.08 -14.89 -9.23
N ARG A 151 10.17 -15.86 -9.11
CA ARG A 151 10.23 -17.12 -9.88
C ARG A 151 9.91 -16.94 -11.35
N LEU A 152 9.05 -15.96 -11.68
CA LEU A 152 8.61 -15.69 -13.04
C LEU A 152 9.68 -14.95 -13.85
N VAL A 153 10.38 -13.98 -13.26
CA VAL A 153 11.37 -13.16 -13.95
C VAL A 153 12.73 -13.87 -13.92
N ARG A 154 13.31 -14.18 -15.08
CA ARG A 154 14.61 -14.85 -15.13
C ARG A 154 15.72 -13.96 -14.59
N GLY A 155 16.65 -14.56 -13.87
CA GLY A 155 17.85 -13.88 -13.37
C GLY A 155 17.64 -13.09 -12.08
N VAL A 156 16.48 -13.22 -11.43
CA VAL A 156 16.24 -12.65 -10.09
C VAL A 156 16.92 -13.50 -9.02
N LYS A 157 17.76 -12.85 -8.19
CA LYS A 157 18.25 -13.37 -6.91
C LYS A 157 17.66 -12.50 -5.79
N VAL A 158 17.11 -13.13 -4.76
CA VAL A 158 16.38 -12.42 -3.68
C VAL A 158 17.10 -12.60 -2.35
N PHE A 159 17.36 -11.49 -1.66
CA PHE A 159 17.65 -11.45 -0.24
C PHE A 159 16.32 -11.31 0.49
N GLU A 160 15.86 -12.40 1.10
CA GLU A 160 14.61 -12.43 1.85
C GLU A 160 14.88 -12.45 3.35
N THR A 161 14.13 -11.66 4.12
CA THR A 161 14.35 -11.52 5.56
C THR A 161 13.06 -11.21 6.31
N ASN A 162 12.95 -11.70 7.54
CA ASN A 162 11.89 -11.38 8.50
C ASN A 162 12.36 -10.41 9.60
N VAL A 163 13.59 -9.88 9.49
CA VAL A 163 14.18 -8.94 10.47
C VAL A 163 14.11 -7.49 9.97
N LEU A 164 13.94 -7.32 8.66
CA LEU A 164 13.74 -6.03 8.01
C LEU A 164 12.29 -5.92 7.54
N HIS A 165 11.79 -4.69 7.42
CA HIS A 165 10.44 -4.38 6.97
C HIS A 165 10.50 -3.35 5.83
N HIS A 166 9.35 -3.00 5.27
CA HIS A 166 9.19 -2.10 4.12
C HIS A 166 10.11 -0.87 4.11
N SER A 167 10.30 -0.21 5.26
CA SER A 167 11.11 0.99 5.38
C SER A 167 12.63 0.74 5.51
N ALA A 168 13.09 -0.50 5.38
CA ALA A 168 14.46 -0.88 5.72
C ALA A 168 15.52 -0.20 4.85
N LEU A 169 15.24 0.09 3.57
CA LEU A 169 16.17 0.87 2.74
C LEU A 169 16.44 2.26 3.35
N ARG A 170 15.44 2.89 3.98
CA ARG A 170 15.60 4.19 4.66
C ARG A 170 16.22 4.03 6.05
N ALA A 171 15.79 3.02 6.81
CA ALA A 171 16.16 2.87 8.22
C ALA A 171 17.53 2.20 8.43
N ARG A 172 17.89 1.26 7.55
CA ARG A 172 19.11 0.44 7.60
C ARG A 172 19.70 0.28 6.18
N PRO A 173 20.04 1.39 5.49
CA PRO A 173 20.52 1.37 4.11
C PRO A 173 21.75 0.49 3.94
N ASP A 174 22.72 0.59 4.85
CA ASP A 174 23.98 -0.16 4.76
C ASP A 174 23.75 -1.67 4.78
N GLU A 175 22.84 -2.15 5.65
CA GLU A 175 22.49 -3.57 5.75
C GLU A 175 21.81 -4.07 4.46
N VAL A 176 20.82 -3.33 3.95
CA VAL A 176 20.11 -3.69 2.71
C VAL A 176 21.07 -3.70 1.51
N MET A 177 21.85 -2.63 1.35
CA MET A 177 22.77 -2.49 0.21
C MET A 177 23.89 -3.53 0.24
N GLN A 178 24.43 -3.85 1.41
CA GLN A 178 25.45 -4.89 1.54
C GLN A 178 24.91 -6.27 1.12
N GLN A 179 23.66 -6.60 1.43
CA GLN A 179 23.05 -7.87 1.02
C GLN A 179 22.83 -7.91 -0.50
N LEU A 180 22.35 -6.81 -1.09
CA LEU A 180 22.18 -6.72 -2.55
C LEU A 180 23.52 -6.83 -3.29
N PHE A 181 24.59 -6.18 -2.80
CA PHE A 181 25.92 -6.32 -3.41
C PHE A 181 26.51 -7.71 -3.21
N ARG A 182 26.26 -8.36 -2.06
CA ARG A 182 26.63 -9.77 -1.88
C ARG A 182 25.96 -10.68 -2.91
N LEU A 183 24.67 -10.51 -3.18
CA LEU A 183 24.00 -11.30 -4.23
C LEU A 183 24.61 -11.07 -5.63
N ARG A 184 25.14 -9.87 -5.89
CA ARG A 184 25.83 -9.54 -7.15
C ARG A 184 27.21 -10.19 -7.22
N ASP A 185 27.96 -10.12 -6.12
CA ASP A 185 29.38 -10.47 -6.08
C ASP A 185 29.62 -11.95 -5.77
N ASP A 186 28.71 -12.61 -5.04
CA ASP A 186 28.76 -14.05 -4.78
C ASP A 186 28.25 -14.82 -6.02
N VAL A 187 29.19 -15.03 -6.95
CA VAL A 187 29.02 -15.85 -8.15
C VAL A 187 29.13 -17.35 -7.79
N LEU A 188 28.23 -17.85 -6.94
CA LEU A 188 27.93 -19.27 -6.93
C LEU A 188 26.72 -19.46 -7.86
N ASP A 189 27.03 -19.73 -9.13
CA ASP A 189 26.13 -20.39 -10.07
C ASP A 189 26.47 -21.89 -10.10
#